data_AF-A0A949MRX3-F1
#
_entry.id   AF-A0A949MRX3-F1
#
_cell.length_a   1.000
_cell.length_b   1.000
_cell.length_c   1.000
_cell.angle_alpha   90.00
_cell.angle_beta   90.00
_cell.angle_gamma   90.00
#
_symmetry.space_group_name_H-M   'P 1'
#
loop_
_entity.id
_entity.type
_entity.pdbx_description
1 polymer ?
#
loop_
_entity_poly.entity_id
_entity_poly.type
_entity_poly.pdbx_seq_one_letter_code
_entity_poly.pdbx_strand_id
1 'polypeptide(L)'
;MANHDYGLELTNNSKVGWAFSLPRNKSCINATSICKKLCYGNGVRYQTAGQKAKRERNFRTVQFLLNEGGSQLLAQNLGSIVEAARPRDWLTAKITGTHTAIPWTLRIHDIGDFFHSVDYVEAWILTVQKYTDCKFWFYTRSFSDTDLFEALTRLASLPNCQGWLSIDSDNFESAILAKCKAPASVWNLALLQDRDLDVGVLPALSSMEKPVVIVNFPHHRGGRHVEPVRNNILTHCPAVVGGLSLKSSKDVARPCQSCTFCLP
;
A
#
# COMPACT_ATOMS: atom_id res chain seq x y z
N MET A 1 -12.48 -31.52 -1.18
CA MET A 1 -12.82 -30.46 -2.17
C MET A 1 -11.82 -29.31 -2.08
N ALA A 2 -10.52 -29.54 -2.37
CA ALA A 2 -9.49 -28.53 -2.15
C ALA A 2 -8.34 -28.62 -3.17
N ASN A 3 -8.65 -28.73 -4.47
CA ASN A 3 -7.61 -28.70 -5.52
C ASN A 3 -7.76 -27.54 -6.53
N HIS A 4 -8.80 -26.71 -6.40
CA HIS A 4 -9.12 -25.63 -7.36
C HIS A 4 -9.67 -24.36 -6.70
N ASP A 5 -9.25 -24.04 -5.47
CA ASP A 5 -9.64 -22.76 -4.85
C ASP A 5 -8.72 -21.65 -5.37
N TYR A 6 -9.05 -21.09 -6.53
CA TYR A 6 -8.34 -19.98 -7.17
C TYR A 6 -9.30 -18.79 -7.34
N GLY A 7 -8.74 -17.59 -7.35
CA GLY A 7 -9.49 -16.36 -7.51
C GLY A 7 -8.83 -15.20 -6.77
N LEU A 8 -8.77 -14.05 -7.44
CA LEU A 8 -8.33 -12.80 -6.84
C LEU A 8 -9.52 -12.11 -6.18
N GLU A 9 -9.36 -11.73 -4.93
CA GLU A 9 -10.38 -11.00 -4.18
C GLU A 9 -9.83 -9.76 -3.50
N LEU A 10 -10.66 -8.72 -3.50
CA LEU A 10 -10.44 -7.52 -2.72
C LEU A 10 -10.80 -7.69 -1.25
N THR A 11 -10.23 -6.79 -0.47
CA THR A 11 -10.60 -6.49 0.91
C THR A 11 -11.16 -5.07 0.95
N ASN A 12 -12.11 -4.83 1.85
CA ASN A 12 -12.68 -3.50 2.08
C ASN A 12 -12.23 -3.00 3.45
N ASN A 13 -11.30 -2.06 3.44
CA ASN A 13 -10.68 -1.50 4.63
C ASN A 13 -11.39 -0.20 5.00
N SER A 14 -11.72 -0.04 6.28
CA SER A 14 -12.50 1.10 6.77
C SER A 14 -11.81 2.46 6.59
N LYS A 15 -10.48 2.50 6.40
CA LYS A 15 -9.72 3.74 6.17
C LYS A 15 -9.47 4.01 4.70
N VAL A 16 -9.17 2.98 3.92
CA VAL A 16 -8.67 3.13 2.54
C VAL A 16 -9.67 2.76 1.46
N GLY A 17 -10.76 2.08 1.80
CA GLY A 17 -11.68 1.51 0.81
C GLY A 17 -11.15 0.19 0.27
N TRP A 18 -11.16 0.03 -1.05
CA TRP A 18 -10.74 -1.22 -1.69
C TRP A 18 -9.22 -1.42 -1.64
N ALA A 19 -8.82 -2.64 -1.31
CA ALA A 19 -7.42 -3.04 -1.33
C ALA A 19 -7.26 -4.49 -1.78
N PHE A 20 -6.23 -4.76 -2.60
CA PHE A 20 -5.75 -6.11 -2.86
C PHE A 20 -4.70 -6.48 -1.82
N SER A 21 -4.65 -7.72 -1.34
CA SER A 21 -3.70 -8.09 -0.26
C SER A 21 -3.23 -9.52 -0.33
N LEU A 22 -2.04 -9.73 0.22
CA LEU A 22 -1.30 -10.99 0.23
C LEU A 22 -1.01 -11.42 1.68
N PRO A 23 -0.66 -12.69 1.92
CA PRO A 23 -0.36 -13.21 3.24
C PRO A 23 1.05 -12.76 3.65
N ARG A 24 1.13 -11.95 4.71
CA ARG A 24 2.39 -11.35 5.19
C ARG A 24 3.52 -12.32 5.51
N ASN A 25 3.21 -13.57 5.85
CA ASN A 25 4.20 -14.61 6.15
C ASN A 25 4.84 -15.19 4.89
N LYS A 26 4.30 -14.89 3.71
CA LYS A 26 4.86 -15.30 2.42
C LYS A 26 5.33 -14.12 1.58
N SER A 27 4.72 -12.94 1.79
CA SER A 27 4.94 -11.81 0.90
C SER A 27 5.86 -10.70 1.46
N CYS A 28 5.95 -10.55 2.79
CA CYS A 28 6.72 -9.46 3.40
C CYS A 28 8.20 -9.85 3.59
N ILE A 29 8.96 -9.87 2.50
CA ILE A 29 10.36 -10.36 2.44
C ILE A 29 11.34 -9.51 3.27
N ASN A 30 11.07 -8.22 3.43
CA ASN A 30 11.90 -7.27 4.19
C ASN A 30 11.21 -6.74 5.46
N ALA A 31 10.30 -7.52 6.03
CA ALA A 31 9.66 -7.14 7.28
C ALA A 31 10.65 -7.11 8.45
N THR A 32 10.83 -5.92 9.02
CA THR A 32 11.65 -5.69 10.21
C THR A 32 10.99 -6.26 11.47
N SER A 33 11.74 -6.32 12.56
CA SER A 33 11.23 -6.79 13.86
C SER A 33 10.11 -5.87 14.37
N ILE A 34 10.30 -4.56 14.26
CA ILE A 34 9.29 -3.55 14.60
C ILE A 34 8.04 -3.72 13.73
N CYS A 35 8.20 -3.85 12.41
CA CYS A 35 7.09 -4.07 11.48
C CYS A 35 6.27 -5.32 11.85
N LYS A 36 6.93 -6.45 12.11
CA LYS A 36 6.25 -7.71 12.48
C LYS A 36 5.45 -7.57 13.77
N LYS A 37 6.01 -6.91 14.78
CA LYS A 37 5.36 -6.62 16.08
C LYS A 37 4.12 -5.73 15.90
N LEU A 38 4.26 -4.65 15.13
CA LEU A 38 3.23 -3.62 14.99
C LEU A 38 2.26 -3.84 13.82
N CYS A 39 2.52 -4.82 12.95
CA CYS A 39 1.75 -5.12 11.75
C CYS A 39 0.24 -5.08 11.99
N TYR A 40 -0.49 -4.31 11.18
CA TYR A 40 -1.96 -4.25 11.25
C TYR A 40 -2.62 -5.62 11.16
N GLY A 41 -1.99 -6.56 10.44
CA GLY A 41 -2.42 -7.94 10.38
C GLY A 41 -2.50 -8.66 11.73
N ASN A 42 -1.86 -8.18 12.80
CA ASN A 42 -2.03 -8.74 14.15
C ASN A 42 -3.39 -8.39 14.79
N GLY A 43 -4.17 -7.48 14.20
CA GLY A 43 -5.50 -7.16 14.68
C GLY A 43 -6.49 -8.31 14.48
N VAL A 44 -7.41 -8.50 15.43
CA VAL A 44 -8.42 -9.59 15.45
C VAL A 44 -9.16 -9.71 14.12
N ARG A 45 -9.49 -8.57 13.48
CA ARG A 45 -10.19 -8.51 12.19
C ARG A 45 -9.45 -9.22 11.05
N TYR A 46 -8.14 -9.38 11.15
CA TYR A 46 -7.29 -10.02 10.13
C TYR A 46 -6.87 -11.44 10.50
N GLN A 47 -7.20 -11.89 11.72
CA GLN A 47 -6.75 -13.17 12.25
C GLN A 47 -7.75 -14.32 12.06
N THR A 48 -8.97 -14.02 11.62
CA THR A 48 -10.00 -15.05 11.36
C THR A 48 -9.58 -15.97 10.21
N ALA A 49 -10.06 -17.22 10.25
CA ALA A 49 -9.74 -18.23 9.24
C ALA A 49 -10.11 -17.75 7.82
N GLY A 50 -11.29 -17.16 7.63
CA GLY A 50 -11.72 -16.65 6.33
C GLY A 50 -10.86 -15.52 5.79
N GLN A 51 -10.38 -14.61 6.65
CA GLN A 51 -9.52 -13.49 6.23
C GLN A 51 -8.11 -13.95 5.85
N LYS A 52 -7.60 -15.00 6.53
CA LYS A 52 -6.34 -15.67 6.15
C LYS A 52 -6.50 -16.45 4.85
N ALA A 53 -7.55 -17.26 4.74
CA ALA A 53 -7.84 -18.07 3.56
C ALA A 53 -7.98 -17.22 2.29
N LYS A 54 -8.65 -16.06 2.38
CA LYS A 54 -8.75 -15.11 1.26
C LYS A 54 -7.39 -14.66 0.73
N ARG A 55 -6.48 -14.25 1.63
CA ARG A 55 -5.13 -13.79 1.24
C ARG A 55 -4.27 -14.94 0.73
N GLU A 56 -4.41 -16.11 1.34
CA GLU A 56 -3.72 -17.32 0.89
C GLU A 56 -4.16 -17.72 -0.53
N ARG A 57 -5.46 -17.66 -0.83
CA ARG A 57 -5.98 -17.87 -2.18
C ARG A 57 -5.46 -16.82 -3.16
N ASN A 58 -5.44 -15.54 -2.77
CA ASN A 58 -4.85 -14.48 -3.61
C ASN A 58 -3.40 -14.82 -3.97
N PHE A 59 -2.58 -15.22 -3.00
CA PHE A 59 -1.18 -15.58 -3.22
C PHE A 59 -1.03 -16.78 -4.14
N ARG A 60 -1.75 -17.87 -3.86
CA ARG A 60 -1.76 -19.07 -4.71
C ARG A 60 -2.19 -18.75 -6.14
N THR A 61 -3.19 -17.89 -6.31
CA THR A 61 -3.69 -17.46 -7.63
C THR A 61 -2.67 -16.60 -8.36
N VAL A 62 -2.01 -15.67 -7.67
CA VAL A 62 -0.91 -14.89 -8.22
C VAL A 62 0.19 -15.82 -8.73
N GLN A 63 0.66 -16.76 -7.91
CA GLN A 63 1.70 -17.71 -8.31
C GLN A 63 1.27 -18.56 -9.51
N PHE A 64 0.04 -19.07 -9.50
CA PHE A 64 -0.51 -19.86 -10.60
C PHE A 64 -0.54 -19.06 -11.91
N LEU A 65 -1.11 -17.85 -11.91
CA LEU A 65 -1.22 -17.04 -13.13
C LEU A 65 0.15 -16.59 -13.66
N LEU A 66 1.10 -16.29 -12.78
CA LEU A 66 2.47 -15.99 -13.18
C LEU A 66 3.14 -17.20 -13.84
N ASN A 67 2.95 -18.40 -13.28
CA ASN A 67 3.51 -19.63 -13.86
C ASN A 67 2.89 -19.98 -15.22
N GLU A 68 1.57 -19.79 -15.38
CA GLU A 68 0.86 -20.18 -16.60
C GLU A 68 0.97 -19.16 -17.74
N GLY A 69 1.13 -17.88 -17.44
CA GLY A 69 1.10 -16.84 -18.47
C GLY A 69 1.77 -15.52 -18.09
N GLY A 70 2.65 -15.55 -17.07
CA GLY A 70 3.47 -14.41 -16.68
C GLY A 70 2.67 -13.19 -16.24
N SER A 71 3.31 -12.03 -16.34
CA SER A 71 2.76 -10.75 -15.92
C SER A 71 1.51 -10.35 -16.69
N GLN A 72 1.39 -10.71 -17.98
CA GLN A 72 0.24 -10.40 -18.82
C GLN A 72 -1.02 -11.12 -18.34
N LEU A 73 -0.93 -12.43 -18.09
CA LEU A 73 -2.09 -13.20 -17.61
C LEU A 73 -2.53 -12.73 -16.22
N LEU A 74 -1.57 -12.44 -15.34
CA LEU A 74 -1.90 -11.87 -14.03
C LEU A 74 -2.55 -10.49 -14.17
N ALA A 75 -2.02 -9.59 -15.02
CA ALA A 75 -2.57 -8.25 -15.23
C ALA A 75 -4.02 -8.28 -15.76
N GLN A 76 -4.34 -9.20 -16.67
CA GLN A 76 -5.71 -9.40 -17.15
C GLN A 76 -6.67 -9.70 -15.99
N ASN A 77 -6.26 -10.56 -15.06
CA ASN A 77 -7.07 -10.95 -13.90
C ASN A 77 -7.10 -9.87 -12.80
N LEU A 78 -6.00 -9.12 -12.61
CA LEU A 78 -5.98 -7.93 -11.76
C LEU A 78 -6.95 -6.86 -12.28
N GLY A 79 -7.14 -6.76 -13.60
CA GLY A 79 -8.13 -5.86 -14.17
C GLY A 79 -9.55 -6.12 -13.68
N SER A 80 -9.95 -7.39 -13.55
CA SER A 80 -11.28 -7.76 -13.05
C SER A 80 -11.54 -7.28 -11.62
N ILE A 81 -10.53 -7.29 -10.75
CA ILE A 81 -10.69 -6.76 -9.38
C ILE A 81 -10.67 -5.22 -9.37
N VAL A 82 -9.92 -4.57 -10.26
CA VAL A 82 -9.93 -3.11 -10.39
C VAL A 82 -11.30 -2.62 -10.86
N GLU A 83 -11.88 -3.30 -11.85
CA GLU A 83 -13.26 -3.09 -12.33
C GLU A 83 -14.29 -3.24 -11.20
N ALA A 84 -14.16 -4.28 -10.37
CA ALA A 84 -15.03 -4.48 -9.22
C ALA A 84 -14.91 -3.38 -8.15
N ALA A 85 -13.81 -2.63 -8.12
CA ALA A 85 -13.59 -1.51 -7.20
C ALA A 85 -14.18 -0.18 -7.69
N ARG A 86 -14.71 -0.13 -8.92
CA ARG A 86 -15.22 1.09 -9.55
C ARG A 86 -16.38 1.71 -8.73
N PRO A 87 -16.40 3.04 -8.55
CA PRO A 87 -17.54 3.74 -7.94
C PRO A 87 -18.84 3.52 -8.72
N ARG A 88 -19.97 3.47 -8.01
CA ARG A 88 -21.28 3.16 -8.61
C ARG A 88 -21.68 4.14 -9.71
N ASP A 89 -21.34 5.41 -9.52
CA ASP A 89 -21.67 6.53 -10.41
C ASP A 89 -20.62 6.78 -11.49
N TRP A 90 -19.61 5.91 -11.62
CA TRP A 90 -18.54 6.06 -12.62
C TRP A 90 -19.06 6.19 -14.06
N LEU A 91 -20.08 5.41 -14.45
CA LEU A 91 -20.60 5.47 -15.81
C LEU A 91 -21.21 6.83 -16.11
N THR A 92 -22.03 7.35 -15.17
CA THR A 92 -22.60 8.69 -15.28
C THR A 92 -21.49 9.73 -15.34
N ALA A 93 -20.54 9.68 -14.41
CA ALA A 93 -19.40 10.60 -14.36
C ALA A 93 -18.61 10.62 -15.68
N LYS A 94 -18.36 9.44 -16.27
CA LYS A 94 -17.65 9.31 -17.54
C LYS A 94 -18.41 9.92 -18.71
N ILE A 95 -19.72 9.69 -18.80
CA ILE A 95 -20.57 10.20 -19.88
C ILE A 95 -20.74 11.72 -19.76
N THR A 96 -20.91 12.25 -18.55
CA THR A 96 -21.19 13.67 -18.31
C THR A 96 -19.92 14.51 -18.12
N GLY A 97 -18.74 13.90 -18.13
CA GLY A 97 -17.47 14.60 -17.90
C GLY A 97 -17.35 15.17 -16.47
N THR A 98 -17.98 14.54 -15.49
CA THR A 98 -17.96 14.96 -14.08
C THR A 98 -17.11 14.00 -13.24
N HIS A 99 -16.90 14.35 -11.96
CA HIS A 99 -16.23 13.48 -11.00
C HIS A 99 -17.22 12.54 -10.32
N THR A 100 -16.75 11.35 -9.94
CA THR A 100 -17.50 10.44 -9.07
C THR A 100 -17.61 11.00 -7.66
N ALA A 101 -18.71 10.71 -6.97
CA ALA A 101 -18.94 11.08 -5.58
C ALA A 101 -17.88 10.49 -4.63
N ILE A 102 -17.38 9.30 -4.96
CA ILE A 102 -16.25 8.68 -4.27
C ILE A 102 -15.12 8.49 -5.28
N PRO A 103 -13.89 8.95 -4.99
CA PRO A 103 -12.74 8.71 -5.85
C PRO A 103 -12.51 7.23 -6.12
N TRP A 104 -12.25 6.86 -7.37
CA TRP A 104 -11.85 5.49 -7.72
C TRP A 104 -10.41 5.26 -7.29
N THR A 105 -10.23 4.53 -6.19
CA THR A 105 -8.92 4.28 -5.61
C THR A 105 -8.75 2.80 -5.28
N LEU A 106 -7.56 2.27 -5.50
CA LEU A 106 -7.20 0.91 -5.10
C LEU A 106 -5.85 0.91 -4.39
N ARG A 107 -5.83 0.47 -3.13
CA ARG A 107 -4.56 0.25 -2.43
C ARG A 107 -3.99 -1.12 -2.80
N ILE A 108 -2.73 -1.13 -3.25
CA ILE A 108 -1.98 -2.37 -3.39
C ILE A 108 -1.38 -2.69 -2.01
N HIS A 109 -1.85 -3.78 -1.43
CA HIS A 109 -1.52 -4.30 -0.09
C HIS A 109 -1.99 -3.42 1.08
N ASP A 110 -3.11 -3.80 1.69
CA ASP A 110 -3.46 -3.41 3.06
C ASP A 110 -2.69 -4.26 4.09
N ILE A 111 -2.42 -5.50 3.71
CA ILE A 111 -1.54 -6.48 4.36
C ILE A 111 -0.75 -7.20 3.27
N GLY A 112 0.47 -7.59 3.64
CA GLY A 112 1.41 -8.17 2.70
C GLY A 112 2.35 -7.09 2.17
N ASP A 113 3.13 -7.47 1.18
CA ASP A 113 4.07 -6.61 0.47
C ASP A 113 4.39 -7.29 -0.88
N PHE A 114 5.24 -6.67 -1.68
CA PHE A 114 5.81 -7.29 -2.88
C PHE A 114 6.86 -8.33 -2.47
N PHE A 115 6.70 -9.56 -2.96
CA PHE A 115 7.63 -10.67 -2.74
C PHE A 115 8.68 -10.74 -3.86
N HIS A 116 9.60 -11.70 -3.81
CA HIS A 116 10.67 -11.90 -4.80
C HIS A 116 10.14 -12.31 -6.20
N SER A 117 9.43 -11.40 -6.88
CA SER A 117 8.91 -11.59 -8.23
C SER A 117 8.78 -10.24 -8.93
N VAL A 118 9.66 -9.99 -9.90
CA VAL A 118 9.58 -8.83 -10.80
C VAL A 118 8.31 -8.92 -11.64
N ASP A 119 7.95 -10.11 -12.12
CA ASP A 119 6.72 -10.32 -12.91
C ASP A 119 5.44 -9.93 -12.16
N TYR A 120 5.42 -10.10 -10.84
CA TYR A 120 4.31 -9.62 -10.02
C TYR A 120 4.17 -8.10 -10.05
N VAL A 121 5.30 -7.38 -10.04
CA VAL A 121 5.32 -5.92 -10.17
C VAL A 121 4.95 -5.49 -11.60
N GLU A 122 5.47 -6.18 -12.63
CA GLU A 122 5.10 -5.92 -14.03
C GLU A 122 3.60 -6.08 -14.26
N ALA A 123 2.96 -7.08 -13.65
CA ALA A 123 1.53 -7.26 -13.76
C ALA A 123 0.75 -6.05 -13.20
N TRP A 124 1.24 -5.45 -12.10
CA TRP A 124 0.69 -4.21 -11.59
C TRP A 124 0.97 -3.02 -12.51
N ILE A 125 2.16 -2.91 -13.10
CA ILE A 125 2.48 -1.84 -14.07
C ILE A 125 1.48 -1.88 -15.23
N LEU A 126 1.29 -3.05 -15.86
CA LEU A 126 0.34 -3.25 -16.95
C LEU A 126 -1.10 -2.90 -16.52
N THR A 127 -1.48 -3.28 -15.30
CA THR A 127 -2.81 -2.97 -14.76
C THR A 127 -2.99 -1.47 -14.56
N VAL A 128 -2.04 -0.81 -13.90
CA VAL A 128 -2.11 0.63 -13.59
C VAL A 128 -2.14 1.47 -14.86
N GLN A 129 -1.34 1.11 -15.87
CA GLN A 129 -1.34 1.77 -17.19
C GLN A 129 -2.69 1.63 -17.92
N LYS A 130 -3.38 0.50 -17.76
CA LYS A 130 -4.70 0.27 -18.35
C LYS A 130 -5.81 1.08 -17.67
N TYR A 131 -5.73 1.27 -16.36
CA TYR A 131 -6.79 1.89 -15.54
C TYR A 131 -6.42 3.30 -15.09
N THR A 132 -6.21 4.21 -16.04
CA THR A 132 -5.74 5.58 -15.80
C THR A 132 -6.69 6.42 -14.93
N ASP A 133 -7.99 6.15 -14.95
CA ASP A 133 -8.99 6.82 -14.11
C ASP A 133 -8.95 6.34 -12.63
N CYS A 134 -8.32 5.20 -12.34
CA CYS A 134 -8.16 4.67 -10.98
C CYS A 134 -6.83 5.15 -10.39
N LYS A 135 -6.87 5.65 -9.15
CA LYS A 135 -5.67 6.03 -8.38
C LYS A 135 -5.16 4.85 -7.56
N PHE A 136 -3.94 4.44 -7.83
CA PHE A 136 -3.24 3.36 -7.12
C PHE A 136 -2.24 3.93 -6.13
N TRP A 137 -1.98 3.18 -5.07
CA TRP A 137 -0.96 3.53 -4.11
C TRP A 137 -0.59 2.35 -3.22
N PHE A 138 0.62 2.38 -2.68
CA PHE A 138 1.14 1.29 -1.87
C PHE A 138 2.24 1.74 -0.91
N TYR A 139 2.45 0.94 0.12
CA TYR A 139 3.63 1.00 0.97
C TYR A 139 4.46 -0.24 0.75
N THR A 140 5.78 -0.12 0.71
CA THR A 140 6.65 -1.28 0.60
C THR A 140 7.90 -1.15 1.47
N ARG A 141 8.40 -2.29 1.94
CA ARG A 141 9.73 -2.44 2.54
C ARG A 141 10.70 -3.19 1.64
N SER A 142 10.22 -3.64 0.48
CA SER A 142 10.94 -4.47 -0.46
C SER A 142 11.90 -3.66 -1.35
N PHE A 143 12.82 -2.94 -0.70
CA PHE A 143 13.78 -2.05 -1.36
C PHE A 143 15.25 -2.49 -1.17
N SER A 144 15.49 -3.69 -0.63
CA SER A 144 16.85 -4.27 -0.55
C SER A 144 17.21 -5.14 -1.77
N ASP A 145 16.20 -5.67 -2.45
CA ASP A 145 16.35 -6.47 -3.67
C ASP A 145 16.38 -5.50 -4.86
N THR A 146 17.51 -5.43 -5.55
CA THR A 146 17.78 -4.41 -6.58
C THR A 146 16.79 -4.48 -7.74
N ASP A 147 16.59 -5.67 -8.31
CA ASP A 147 15.75 -5.86 -9.50
C ASP A 147 14.27 -5.61 -9.17
N LEU A 148 13.84 -6.09 -7.99
CA LEU A 148 12.50 -5.83 -7.49
C LEU A 148 12.29 -4.33 -7.22
N PHE A 149 13.26 -3.66 -6.61
CA PHE A 149 13.17 -2.23 -6.32
C PHE A 149 13.16 -1.36 -7.58
N GLU A 150 13.90 -1.76 -8.62
CA GLU A 150 13.87 -1.10 -9.92
C GLU A 150 12.47 -1.21 -10.55
N ALA A 151 11.88 -2.41 -10.56
CA ALA A 151 10.51 -2.62 -11.04
C ALA A 151 9.49 -1.82 -10.23
N LEU A 152 9.62 -1.79 -8.89
CA LEU A 152 8.77 -1.00 -8.01
C LEU A 152 8.90 0.50 -8.28
N THR A 153 10.11 0.97 -8.61
CA THR A 153 10.37 2.36 -8.98
C THR A 153 9.67 2.70 -10.29
N ARG A 154 9.66 1.80 -11.28
CA ARG A 154 8.87 1.97 -12.51
C ARG A 154 7.37 2.03 -12.20
N LEU A 155 6.85 1.15 -11.35
CA LEU A 155 5.45 1.19 -10.90
C LEU A 155 5.09 2.50 -10.20
N ALA A 156 5.93 2.96 -9.27
CA ALA A 156 5.73 4.20 -8.52
C ALA A 156 5.91 5.47 -9.38
N SER A 157 6.50 5.34 -10.57
CA SER A 157 6.67 6.46 -11.52
C SER A 157 5.44 6.68 -12.43
N LEU A 158 4.44 5.79 -12.38
CA LEU A 158 3.22 5.95 -13.17
C LEU A 158 2.36 7.09 -12.62
N PRO A 159 1.74 7.93 -13.47
CA PRO A 159 1.08 9.17 -13.06
C PRO A 159 -0.16 8.95 -12.17
N ASN A 160 -0.76 7.77 -12.22
CA ASN A 160 -1.89 7.37 -11.39
C ASN A 160 -1.47 6.36 -10.30
N CYS A 161 -0.20 6.34 -9.89
CA CYS A 161 0.30 5.48 -8.83
C CYS A 161 1.24 6.24 -7.88
N GLN A 162 1.07 6.07 -6.57
CA GLN A 162 2.01 6.60 -5.57
C GLN A 162 2.63 5.49 -4.73
N GLY A 163 3.96 5.35 -4.83
CA GLY A 163 4.76 4.48 -3.97
C GLY A 163 5.27 5.19 -2.72
N TRP A 164 5.24 4.49 -1.59
CA TRP A 164 5.78 4.96 -0.31
C TRP A 164 6.78 3.93 0.25
N LEU A 165 8.00 4.36 0.57
CA LEU A 165 8.93 3.51 1.32
C LEU A 165 8.51 3.50 2.79
N SER A 166 8.13 2.32 3.29
CA SER A 166 7.76 2.15 4.69
C SER A 166 9.02 1.99 5.53
N ILE A 167 9.24 2.94 6.43
CA ILE A 167 10.43 3.00 7.28
C ILE A 167 10.06 2.84 8.76
N ASP A 168 10.98 2.32 9.55
CA ASP A 168 11.03 2.42 11.00
C ASP A 168 12.50 2.46 11.45
N SER A 169 12.72 2.42 12.76
CA SER A 169 14.04 2.42 13.38
C SER A 169 14.97 1.31 12.85
N ASP A 170 14.43 0.19 12.36
CA ASP A 170 15.23 -0.95 11.90
C ASP A 170 15.75 -0.79 10.45
N ASN A 171 15.14 0.07 9.62
CA ASN A 171 15.44 0.11 8.17
C ASN A 171 15.53 1.51 7.54
N PHE A 172 15.49 2.59 8.31
CA PHE A 172 15.47 3.95 7.77
C PHE A 172 16.70 4.29 6.90
N GLU A 173 17.90 3.83 7.28
CA GLU A 173 19.13 4.07 6.50
C GLU A 173 19.06 3.46 5.10
N SER A 174 18.64 2.18 5.02
CA SER A 174 18.46 1.47 3.76
C SER A 174 17.41 2.14 2.87
N ALA A 175 16.34 2.69 3.46
CA ALA A 175 15.32 3.42 2.72
C ALA A 175 15.81 4.78 2.20
N ILE A 176 16.61 5.50 2.99
CA ILE A 176 17.27 6.74 2.56
C ILE A 176 18.17 6.44 1.36
N LEU A 177 19.00 5.39 1.44
CA LEU A 177 19.86 4.96 0.33
C LEU A 177 19.04 4.60 -0.92
N ALA A 178 17.98 3.82 -0.77
CA ALA A 178 17.08 3.44 -1.86
C ALA A 178 16.47 4.68 -2.53
N LYS A 179 15.98 5.64 -1.73
CA LYS A 179 15.44 6.90 -2.23
C LYS A 179 16.49 7.76 -2.95
N CYS A 180 17.72 7.81 -2.45
CA CYS A 180 18.81 8.57 -3.10
C CYS A 180 19.23 7.96 -4.44
N LYS A 181 19.11 6.64 -4.60
CA LYS A 181 19.40 5.94 -5.87
C LYS A 181 18.27 6.05 -6.89
N ALA A 182 17.04 6.27 -6.44
CA ALA A 182 15.88 6.40 -7.32
C ALA A 182 15.76 7.81 -7.92
N PRO A 183 15.06 7.97 -9.06
CA PRO A 183 14.76 9.30 -9.61
C PRO A 183 14.06 10.20 -8.58
N ALA A 184 14.34 11.51 -8.66
CA ALA A 184 13.69 12.49 -7.81
C ALA A 184 12.16 12.43 -7.97
N SER A 185 11.42 12.80 -6.93
CA SER A 185 9.94 12.80 -6.87
C SER A 185 9.21 11.46 -6.94
N VAL A 186 9.88 10.32 -7.20
CA VAL A 186 9.19 9.02 -7.27
C VAL A 186 8.75 8.51 -5.90
N TRP A 187 9.65 8.55 -4.91
CA TRP A 187 9.41 7.94 -3.60
C TRP A 187 9.19 8.97 -2.51
N ASN A 188 8.12 8.79 -1.74
CA ASN A 188 7.90 9.42 -0.45
C ASN A 188 8.17 8.43 0.69
N LEU A 189 8.31 8.93 1.92
CA LEU A 189 8.62 8.10 3.09
C LEU A 189 7.40 7.99 4.02
N ALA A 190 7.16 6.78 4.51
CA ALA A 190 6.09 6.46 5.45
C ALA A 190 6.70 5.88 6.73
N LEU A 191 6.88 6.74 7.73
CA LEU A 191 7.49 6.40 9.02
C LEU A 191 6.46 5.69 9.92
N LEU A 192 6.67 4.41 10.18
CA LEU A 192 5.99 3.67 11.24
C LEU A 192 6.67 4.02 12.57
N GLN A 193 6.06 4.91 13.34
CA GLN A 193 6.59 5.32 14.63
C GLN A 193 6.10 4.37 15.73
N ASP A 194 7.04 3.69 16.37
CA ASP A 194 6.83 2.95 17.61
C ASP A 194 7.12 3.83 18.84
N ARG A 195 6.98 3.26 20.05
CA ARG A 195 7.17 4.02 21.29
C ARG A 195 8.61 4.49 21.47
N ASP A 196 9.55 3.67 21.00
CA ASP A 196 10.98 3.81 21.25
C ASP A 196 11.68 4.19 19.94
N LEU A 197 11.14 5.19 19.24
CA LEU A 197 11.68 5.66 17.95
C LEU A 197 13.16 6.01 18.12
N ASP A 198 14.00 5.42 17.27
CA ASP A 198 15.44 5.61 17.36
C ASP A 198 15.83 7.08 17.13
N VAL A 199 16.72 7.58 17.98
CA VAL A 199 17.13 8.99 18.02
C VAL A 199 17.86 9.43 16.75
N GLY A 200 18.44 8.50 15.99
CA GLY A 200 19.12 8.72 14.72
C GLY A 200 18.18 8.90 13.53
N VAL A 201 16.90 8.49 13.64
CA VAL A 201 15.94 8.56 12.52
C VAL A 201 15.72 9.99 12.05
N LEU A 202 15.39 10.92 12.95
CA LEU A 202 15.06 12.29 12.56
C LEU A 202 16.28 13.08 12.05
N PRO A 203 17.46 13.02 12.70
CA PRO A 203 18.68 13.62 12.15
C PRO A 203 19.00 13.11 10.75
N ALA A 204 18.94 11.79 10.52
CA ALA A 204 19.23 11.22 9.21
C ALA A 204 18.25 11.69 8.13
N LEU A 205 16.95 11.70 8.44
CA LEU A 205 15.93 12.21 7.52
C LEU A 205 16.06 13.71 7.24
N SER A 206 16.48 14.50 8.24
CA SER A 206 16.70 15.95 8.09
C SER A 206 17.94 16.28 7.26
N SER A 207 18.94 15.40 7.24
CA SER A 207 20.18 15.57 6.47
C SER A 207 20.03 15.29 4.97
N MET A 208 18.87 14.85 4.51
CA MET A 208 18.63 14.63 3.09
C MET A 208 18.66 15.96 2.32
N GLU A 209 19.56 16.09 1.34
CA GLU A 209 19.72 17.33 0.55
C GLU A 209 18.45 17.75 -0.20
N LYS A 210 17.62 16.78 -0.59
CA LYS A 210 16.39 17.02 -1.35
C LYS A 210 15.18 16.97 -0.42
N PRO A 211 14.24 17.93 -0.53
CA PRO A 211 13.02 17.92 0.26
C PRO A 211 12.26 16.60 0.00
N VAL A 212 11.85 15.95 1.09
CA VAL A 212 11.15 14.68 1.07
C VAL A 212 9.84 14.81 1.83
N VAL A 213 8.77 14.31 1.22
CA VAL A 213 7.51 14.15 1.94
C VAL A 213 7.63 12.95 2.86
N ILE A 214 7.56 13.22 4.17
CA ILE A 214 7.58 12.19 5.21
C ILE A 214 6.23 12.20 5.91
N VAL A 215 5.48 11.12 5.78
CA VAL A 215 4.27 10.90 6.57
C VAL A 215 4.62 10.03 7.76
N ASN A 216 4.33 10.56 8.95
CA ASN A 216 4.48 9.82 10.18
C ASN A 216 3.16 9.11 10.55
N PHE A 217 3.28 7.84 10.87
CA PHE A 217 2.23 6.94 11.33
C PHE A 217 2.56 6.43 12.74
N PRO A 218 2.24 7.22 13.79
CA PRO A 218 2.28 6.75 15.17
C PRO A 218 1.46 5.48 15.35
N HIS A 219 2.04 4.50 16.05
CA HIS A 219 1.35 3.24 16.29
C HIS A 219 0.05 3.48 17.05
N HIS A 220 -1.04 2.97 16.49
CA HIS A 220 -2.37 3.01 17.09
C HIS A 220 -3.10 1.71 16.79
N ARG A 221 -3.32 0.87 17.81
CA ARG A 221 -4.10 -0.37 17.65
C ARG A 221 -4.64 -0.84 19.00
N GLY A 222 -5.95 -1.11 19.04
CA GLY A 222 -6.59 -1.75 20.20
C GLY A 222 -6.40 -0.97 21.51
N GLY A 223 -6.56 0.36 21.47
CA GLY A 223 -6.38 1.24 22.61
C GLY A 223 -4.93 1.54 23.00
N ARG A 224 -3.95 0.96 22.31
CA ARG A 224 -2.53 1.34 22.44
C ARG A 224 -2.23 2.45 21.46
N HIS A 225 -1.72 3.56 21.97
CA HIS A 225 -1.38 4.75 21.20
C HIS A 225 0.04 5.17 21.53
N VAL A 226 0.76 5.60 20.50
CA VAL A 226 2.05 6.28 20.64
C VAL A 226 1.81 7.75 20.35
N GLU A 227 2.29 8.62 21.24
CA GLU A 227 2.23 10.06 21.05
C GLU A 227 3.07 10.48 19.84
N PRO A 228 2.52 11.26 18.88
CA PRO A 228 3.25 11.66 17.70
C PRO A 228 4.48 12.51 18.05
N VAL A 229 5.66 12.15 17.51
CA VAL A 229 6.87 12.96 17.71
C VAL A 229 6.74 14.28 16.96
N ARG A 230 6.85 15.40 17.68
CA ARG A 230 6.78 16.73 17.09
C ARG A 230 8.10 17.10 16.42
N ASN A 231 8.09 17.17 15.10
CA ASN A 231 9.22 17.65 14.30
C ASN A 231 8.69 18.28 13.00
N ASN A 232 9.31 19.36 12.55
CA ASN A 232 8.85 20.14 11.39
C ASN A 232 8.99 19.40 10.05
N ILE A 233 9.83 18.37 9.96
CA ILE A 233 9.96 17.56 8.73
C ILE A 233 8.85 16.52 8.59
N LEU A 234 8.08 16.27 9.65
CA LEU A 234 7.07 15.21 9.69
C LEU A 234 5.66 15.78 9.46
N THR A 235 4.93 15.14 8.57
CA THR A 235 3.47 15.30 8.49
C THR A 235 2.80 14.11 9.17
N HIS A 236 2.05 14.32 10.26
CA HIS A 236 1.32 13.23 10.89
C HIS A 236 0.10 12.84 10.07
N CYS A 237 -0.12 11.53 9.85
CA CYS A 237 -1.28 11.06 9.12
C CYS A 237 -2.59 11.45 9.84
N PRO A 238 -3.48 12.26 9.23
CA PRO A 238 -4.71 12.73 9.87
C PRO A 238 -5.64 11.58 10.31
N ALA A 239 -5.68 10.50 9.54
CA ALA A 239 -6.47 9.31 9.87
C ALA A 239 -5.90 8.48 11.04
N VAL A 240 -4.65 8.73 11.44
CA VAL A 240 -3.99 8.10 12.59
C VAL A 240 -4.16 8.93 13.85
N VAL A 241 -3.97 10.25 13.74
CA VAL A 241 -4.07 11.19 14.88
C VAL A 241 -5.51 11.61 15.20
N GLY A 242 -6.50 10.95 14.60
CA GLY A 242 -7.92 11.17 14.91
C GLY A 242 -8.57 12.37 14.20
N GLY A 243 -7.88 13.00 13.24
CA GLY A 243 -8.40 14.12 12.46
C GLY A 243 -9.47 13.73 11.43
N LEU A 244 -9.72 12.44 11.21
CA LEU A 244 -10.72 11.94 10.26
C LEU A 244 -11.60 10.85 10.87
N SER A 245 -12.90 11.11 10.91
CA SER A 245 -13.91 10.17 11.42
C SER A 245 -14.12 8.97 10.49
N LEU A 246 -14.18 7.77 11.04
CA LEU A 246 -14.64 6.59 10.30
C LEU A 246 -16.16 6.64 10.12
N LYS A 247 -16.63 6.62 8.87
CA LYS A 247 -18.05 6.52 8.53
C LYS A 247 -18.35 5.13 7.98
N SER A 248 -19.40 4.48 8.47
CA SER A 248 -19.80 3.11 8.09
C SER A 248 -20.57 3.02 6.77
N SER A 249 -20.89 4.15 6.13
CA SER A 249 -21.58 4.16 4.84
C SER A 249 -20.64 3.74 3.69
N LYS A 250 -21.20 3.03 2.71
CA LYS A 250 -20.53 2.70 1.44
C LYS A 250 -20.59 3.85 0.42
N ASP A 251 -21.48 4.80 0.65
CA ASP A 251 -21.75 5.94 -0.24
C ASP A 251 -20.98 7.19 0.20
N VAL A 252 -20.03 7.05 1.14
CA VAL A 252 -19.18 8.14 1.63
C VAL A 252 -17.72 7.75 1.44
N ALA A 253 -16.93 8.71 0.94
CA ALA A 253 -15.49 8.57 0.82
C ALA A 253 -14.86 8.16 2.17
N ARG A 254 -13.98 7.17 2.13
CA ARG A 254 -13.20 6.73 3.29
C ARG A 254 -12.16 7.80 3.66
N PRO A 255 -11.66 7.82 4.90
CA PRO A 255 -10.66 8.81 5.35
C PRO A 255 -9.50 9.04 4.38
N CYS A 256 -8.88 7.99 3.84
CA CYS A 256 -7.76 8.14 2.91
C CYS A 256 -8.19 8.65 1.52
N GLN A 257 -9.43 8.37 1.10
CA GLN A 257 -9.99 8.90 -0.14
C GLN A 257 -10.32 10.40 -0.02
N SER A 258 -10.68 10.86 1.17
CA SER A 258 -10.91 12.30 1.44
C SER A 258 -9.63 13.06 1.72
N CYS A 259 -8.67 12.44 2.42
CA CYS A 259 -7.40 13.07 2.79
C CYS A 259 -6.46 13.27 1.61
N THR A 260 -6.51 12.35 0.65
CA THR A 260 -5.71 12.29 -0.59
C THR A 260 -4.19 12.34 -0.44
N PHE A 261 -3.64 12.54 0.75
CA PHE A 261 -2.21 12.78 0.98
C PHE A 261 -1.32 11.63 0.51
N CYS A 262 -1.81 10.39 0.57
CA CYS A 262 -1.08 9.20 0.14
C CYS A 262 -1.41 8.76 -1.29
N LEU A 263 -2.32 9.48 -1.96
CA LEU A 263 -2.75 9.21 -3.33
C LEU A 263 -1.91 10.05 -4.31
N PRO A 264 -1.79 9.60 -5.57
CA PRO A 264 -1.25 10.41 -6.66
C PRO A 264 -2.16 11.58 -7.03
#